data_AF-A0A4Q3S4W4-F1
#
_entry.id   AF-A0A4Q3S4W4-F1
#
_cell.length_a   1.000
_cell.length_b   1.000
_cell.length_c   1.000
_cell.angle_alpha   90.00
_cell.angle_beta   90.00
_cell.angle_gamma   90.00
#
_symmetry.space_group_name_H-M   'P 1'
#
loop_
_entity.id
_entity.type
_entity.pdbx_description
1 polymer ?
#
loop_
_entity_poly.entity_id
_entity_poly.type
_entity_poly.pdbx_seq_one_letter_code
_entity_poly.pdbx_strand_id
1 'polypeptide(L)'
;MRKLLMAIATFCVGIATSAQTGKVLENEVVKSKILNMDRKYSVYLPPDFDQSQRSYPVLYLLHGSGDDHTGWVQFGEVLQIADKAIREGTATPMVIVMPDANTGKRGYNNDIEGKWLYEDFF
;
A
#
# COMPACT_ATOMS: atom_id res chain seq x y z
N MET A 1 27.15 61.59 -9.19
CA MET A 1 26.05 60.77 -9.75
C MET A 1 26.21 59.35 -9.24
N ARG A 2 25.26 58.91 -8.42
CA ARG A 2 25.33 57.74 -7.54
C ARG A 2 25.18 56.46 -8.38
N LYS A 3 26.14 55.55 -8.24
CA LYS A 3 26.11 54.19 -8.80
C LYS A 3 24.91 53.44 -8.23
N LEU A 4 24.05 52.88 -9.07
CA LEU A 4 23.05 51.90 -8.65
C LEU A 4 23.23 50.64 -9.50
N LEU A 5 24.10 49.76 -9.01
CA LEU A 5 24.21 48.37 -9.48
C LEU A 5 23.01 47.62 -8.90
N MET A 6 22.09 47.21 -9.76
CA MET A 6 20.94 46.39 -9.41
C MET A 6 21.40 44.93 -9.38
N ALA A 7 21.72 44.42 -8.20
CA ALA A 7 22.03 43.00 -8.00
C ALA A 7 20.71 42.21 -8.00
N ILE A 8 20.45 41.47 -9.07
CA ILE A 8 19.39 40.46 -9.11
C ILE A 8 19.91 39.27 -8.29
N ALA A 9 19.46 39.16 -7.05
CA ALA A 9 19.68 37.98 -6.23
C ALA A 9 18.74 36.87 -6.73
N THR A 10 19.26 35.96 -7.56
CA THR A 10 18.57 34.72 -7.93
C THR A 10 18.44 33.86 -6.67
N PHE A 11 17.31 33.99 -5.98
CA PHE A 11 16.95 33.10 -4.87
C PHE A 11 16.48 31.77 -5.48
N CYS A 12 17.43 30.92 -5.87
CA CYS A 12 17.14 29.52 -6.13
C CYS A 12 16.79 28.87 -4.79
N VAL A 13 15.52 28.93 -4.41
CA VAL A 13 15.00 28.02 -3.39
C VAL A 13 15.16 26.63 -3.95
N GLY A 14 16.17 25.91 -3.49
CA GLY A 14 16.25 24.48 -3.70
C GLY A 14 15.04 23.86 -3.01
N ILE A 15 13.97 23.64 -3.77
CA ILE A 15 12.91 22.75 -3.34
C ILE A 15 13.59 21.39 -3.27
N ALA A 16 13.91 20.95 -2.04
CA ALA A 16 14.31 19.60 -1.80
C ALA A 16 13.12 18.72 -2.18
N THR A 17 13.10 18.23 -3.42
CA THR A 17 12.17 17.19 -3.82
C THR A 17 12.58 15.95 -3.06
N SER A 18 11.96 15.70 -1.91
CA SER A 18 12.07 14.40 -1.25
C SER A 18 11.67 13.34 -2.27
N ALA A 19 12.54 12.36 -2.50
CA ALA A 19 12.15 11.18 -3.25
C ALA A 19 10.98 10.54 -2.50
N GLN A 20 9.79 10.64 -3.08
CA GLN A 20 8.61 9.97 -2.57
C GLN A 20 8.81 8.48 -2.89
N THR A 21 8.99 7.66 -1.86
CA THR A 21 8.91 6.20 -1.92
C THR A 21 7.59 5.75 -1.33
N GLY A 22 7.07 4.62 -1.78
CA GLY A 22 5.93 4.00 -1.13
C GLY A 22 6.30 3.54 0.28
N LYS A 23 5.30 3.08 1.03
CA LYS A 23 5.49 2.48 2.35
C LYS A 23 4.62 1.25 2.50
N VAL A 24 5.09 0.30 3.31
CA VAL A 24 4.30 -0.87 3.70
C VAL A 24 4.01 -0.77 5.19
N LEU A 25 2.74 -0.98 5.55
CA LEU A 25 2.31 -1.20 6.93
C LEU A 25 2.01 -2.69 7.08
N GLU A 26 2.65 -3.35 8.05
CA GLU A 26 2.50 -4.78 8.30
C GLU A 26 1.74 -5.02 9.60
N ASN A 27 1.05 -6.16 9.69
CA ASN A 27 0.31 -6.58 10.90
C ASN A 27 -0.81 -5.63 11.32
N GLU A 28 -1.37 -4.88 10.37
CA GLU A 28 -2.57 -4.11 10.59
C GLU A 28 -3.75 -5.04 10.87
N VAL A 29 -4.70 -4.58 11.68
CA VAL A 29 -5.82 -5.40 12.16
C VAL A 29 -7.14 -4.72 11.86
N VAL A 30 -8.07 -5.48 11.29
CA VAL A 30 -9.47 -5.07 11.16
C VAL A 30 -10.39 -6.08 11.83
N LYS A 31 -11.40 -5.61 12.55
CA LYS A 31 -12.44 -6.48 13.12
C LYS A 31 -13.43 -6.90 12.04
N SER A 32 -13.45 -8.18 11.68
CA SER A 32 -14.48 -8.74 10.79
C SER A 32 -15.78 -8.96 11.58
N LYS A 33 -16.86 -8.29 11.15
CA LYS A 33 -18.20 -8.52 11.69
C LYS A 33 -18.76 -9.88 11.27
N ILE A 34 -18.48 -10.29 10.03
CA ILE A 34 -19.01 -11.53 9.43
C ILE A 34 -18.34 -12.76 10.05
N LEU A 35 -17.01 -12.72 10.21
CA LEU A 35 -16.25 -13.82 10.83
C LEU A 35 -16.18 -13.70 12.36
N ASN A 36 -16.73 -12.62 12.93
CA ASN A 36 -16.70 -12.29 14.36
C ASN A 36 -15.29 -12.37 14.99
N MET A 37 -14.25 -12.02 14.23
CA MET A 37 -12.86 -12.14 14.65
C MET A 37 -11.97 -11.08 14.02
N ASP A 38 -10.79 -10.92 14.59
CA ASP A 38 -9.79 -9.98 14.09
C ASP A 38 -9.09 -10.61 12.87
N ARG A 39 -8.92 -9.82 11.80
CA ARG A 39 -8.22 -10.22 10.59
C ARG A 39 -6.99 -9.34 10.41
N LYS A 40 -5.85 -9.98 10.16
CA LYS A 40 -4.60 -9.29 9.87
C LYS A 40 -4.46 -9.01 8.38
N TYR A 41 -3.78 -7.93 8.06
CA TYR A 41 -3.37 -7.60 6.70
C TYR A 41 -2.07 -6.79 6.71
N SER A 42 -1.40 -6.78 5.58
CA SER A 42 -0.40 -5.77 5.24
C SER A 42 -0.95 -4.87 4.16
N VAL A 43 -0.46 -3.64 4.06
CA VAL A 43 -0.88 -2.69 3.02
C VAL A 43 0.31 -1.90 2.50
N TYR A 44 0.48 -1.88 1.18
CA TYR A 44 1.34 -0.93 0.49
C TYR A 44 0.55 0.34 0.16
N LEU A 45 1.14 1.49 0.47
CA LEU A 45 0.64 2.81 0.15
C LEU A 45 1.59 3.49 -0.85
N PRO A 46 1.06 4.05 -1.96
CA PRO A 46 1.89 4.64 -2.99
C PRO A 46 2.58 5.92 -2.50
N PRO A 47 3.63 6.38 -3.21
CA PRO A 47 4.52 7.42 -2.68
C PRO A 47 3.88 8.77 -2.32
N ASP A 48 2.78 9.14 -2.97
CA ASP A 48 2.05 10.41 -2.76
C ASP A 48 0.86 10.29 -1.80
N PHE A 49 0.63 9.10 -1.20
CA PHE A 49 -0.61 8.77 -0.48
C PHE A 49 -0.97 9.74 0.64
N ASP A 50 -0.02 10.11 1.51
CA ASP A 50 -0.30 10.97 2.67
C ASP A 50 -0.48 12.46 2.29
N GLN A 51 -0.02 12.86 1.10
CA GLN A 51 0.06 14.27 0.69
C GLN A 51 -1.00 14.61 -0.36
N SER A 52 -1.53 13.61 -1.03
CA SER A 52 -2.53 13.77 -2.08
C SER A 52 -3.95 13.71 -1.53
N GLN A 53 -4.87 14.40 -2.20
CA GLN A 53 -6.32 14.27 -1.97
C GLN A 53 -6.98 13.35 -3.00
N ARG A 54 -6.19 12.68 -3.85
CA ARG A 54 -6.71 11.77 -4.87
C ARG A 54 -7.24 10.48 -4.24
N SER A 55 -8.21 9.88 -4.90
CA SER A 55 -8.54 8.47 -4.67
C SER A 55 -7.56 7.57 -5.44
N TYR A 56 -7.31 6.39 -4.89
CA TYR A 56 -6.44 5.38 -5.49
C TYR A 56 -7.25 4.12 -5.80
N PRO A 57 -7.01 3.44 -6.93
CA PRO A 57 -7.50 2.09 -7.11
C PRO A 57 -6.86 1.16 -6.06
N VAL A 58 -7.57 0.07 -5.73
CA VAL A 58 -7.14 -0.92 -4.74
C VAL A 58 -6.93 -2.26 -5.42
N LEU A 59 -5.76 -2.87 -5.20
CA LEU A 59 -5.46 -4.24 -5.56
C LEU A 59 -5.45 -5.10 -4.30
N TYR A 60 -6.27 -6.15 -4.26
CA TYR A 60 -6.16 -7.20 -3.24
C TYR A 60 -5.23 -8.29 -3.76
N LEU A 61 -4.05 -8.41 -3.14
CA LEU A 61 -2.99 -9.31 -3.56
C LEU A 61 -2.90 -10.50 -2.60
N LEU A 62 -3.38 -11.65 -3.07
CA LEU A 62 -3.56 -12.86 -2.24
C LEU A 62 -2.28 -13.69 -2.18
N HIS A 63 -1.95 -14.22 -1.00
CA HIS A 63 -0.82 -15.12 -0.80
C HIS A 63 -1.18 -16.59 -1.10
N GLY A 64 -0.16 -17.41 -1.31
CA GLY A 64 -0.29 -18.85 -1.55
C GLY A 64 -0.52 -19.66 -0.26
N SER A 65 -0.74 -20.97 -0.41
CA SER A 65 -0.88 -21.87 0.73
C SER A 65 0.43 -22.00 1.51
N GLY A 66 0.36 -21.83 2.84
CA GLY A 66 1.51 -21.93 3.74
C GLY A 66 2.15 -20.59 4.10
N ASP A 67 1.63 -19.51 3.53
CA ASP A 67 2.04 -18.14 3.77
C ASP A 67 0.95 -17.36 4.55
N ASP A 68 1.18 -16.08 4.82
CA ASP A 68 0.24 -15.14 5.46
C ASP A 68 0.30 -13.73 4.84
N HIS A 69 -0.29 -12.72 5.51
CA HIS A 69 -0.30 -11.32 5.04
C HIS A 69 1.07 -10.68 4.86
N THR A 70 2.14 -11.28 5.38
CA THR A 70 3.52 -10.77 5.27
C THR A 70 4.27 -11.33 4.06
N GLY A 71 3.78 -12.39 3.42
CA GLY A 71 4.47 -13.11 2.36
C GLY A 71 4.93 -12.26 1.18
N TRP A 72 4.04 -11.40 0.67
CA TRP A 72 4.35 -10.48 -0.43
C TRP A 72 5.32 -9.36 -0.03
N VAL A 73 5.44 -9.07 1.26
CA VAL A 73 6.43 -8.12 1.79
C VAL A 73 7.79 -8.79 1.89
N GLN A 74 7.85 -9.97 2.50
CA GLN A 74 9.10 -10.68 2.81
C GLN A 74 9.73 -11.36 1.59
N PHE A 75 8.92 -12.03 0.78
CA PHE A 75 9.38 -12.86 -0.34
C PHE A 75 8.98 -12.31 -1.71
N GLY A 76 7.92 -11.50 -1.75
CA GLY A 76 7.39 -10.92 -2.98
C GLY A 76 7.94 -9.54 -3.34
N GLU A 77 8.73 -8.92 -2.46
CA GLU A 77 9.34 -7.59 -2.65
C GLU A 77 8.34 -6.50 -3.11
N VAL A 78 7.09 -6.55 -2.62
CA VAL A 78 5.98 -5.72 -3.13
C VAL A 78 6.31 -4.23 -3.14
N LEU A 79 7.02 -3.72 -2.13
CA LEU A 79 7.44 -2.32 -2.05
C LEU A 79 8.31 -1.92 -3.25
N GLN A 80 9.37 -2.69 -3.51
CA GLN A 80 10.33 -2.39 -4.57
C GLN A 80 9.69 -2.50 -5.95
N ILE A 81 8.89 -3.53 -6.18
CA ILE A 81 8.23 -3.78 -7.46
C ILE A 81 7.19 -2.71 -7.74
N ALA A 82 6.31 -2.40 -6.77
CA ALA A 82 5.27 -1.39 -6.93
C ALA A 82 5.88 0.01 -7.18
N ASP A 83 6.86 0.42 -6.36
CA ASP A 83 7.55 1.71 -6.54
C ASP A 83 8.25 1.81 -7.90
N LYS A 84 8.90 0.73 -8.35
CA LYS A 84 9.55 0.70 -9.67
C LYS A 84 8.52 0.84 -10.79
N ALA A 85 7.44 0.05 -10.76
CA ALA A 85 6.42 0.08 -11.80
C ALA A 85 5.71 1.45 -11.88
N ILE A 86 5.42 2.05 -10.72
CA ILE A 86 4.84 3.39 -10.63
C ILE A 86 5.81 4.45 -11.17
N ARG A 87 7.08 4.41 -10.77
CA ARG A 87 8.11 5.36 -11.22
C ARG A 87 8.38 5.26 -12.73
N GLU A 88 8.30 4.06 -13.30
CA GLU A 88 8.46 3.81 -14.73
C GLU A 88 7.18 4.09 -15.53
N GLY A 89 6.06 4.38 -14.86
CA GLY A 89 4.77 4.61 -15.51
C GLY A 89 4.12 3.36 -16.11
N THR A 90 4.61 2.16 -15.77
CA THR A 90 4.05 0.88 -16.22
C THR A 90 2.89 0.42 -15.35
N ALA A 91 2.73 1.01 -14.16
CA ALA A 91 1.55 0.88 -13.31
C ALA A 91 1.08 2.25 -12.80
N THR A 92 -0.23 2.42 -12.63
CA THR A 92 -0.77 3.60 -11.92
C THR A 92 -0.47 3.48 -10.43
N PRO A 93 -0.23 4.59 -9.69
CA PRO A 93 -0.28 4.59 -8.24
C PRO A 93 -1.56 3.95 -7.71
N MET A 94 -1.43 2.98 -6.80
CA MET A 94 -2.52 2.19 -6.25
C MET A 94 -2.21 1.77 -4.82
N VAL A 95 -3.25 1.48 -4.03
CA VAL A 95 -3.10 0.82 -2.73
C VAL A 95 -3.11 -0.70 -2.98
N ILE A 96 -2.21 -1.44 -2.33
CA ILE A 96 -2.17 -2.91 -2.44
C ILE A 96 -2.42 -3.49 -1.05
N VAL A 97 -3.56 -4.16 -0.87
CA VAL A 97 -3.96 -4.83 0.37
C VAL A 97 -3.60 -6.30 0.28
N MET A 98 -2.89 -6.81 1.29
CA MET A 98 -2.42 -8.19 1.38
C MET A 98 -3.06 -8.83 2.62
N PRO A 99 -4.26 -9.43 2.50
CA PRO A 99 -4.98 -10.00 3.63
C PRO A 99 -4.41 -11.36 4.05
N ASP A 100 -4.47 -11.66 5.34
CA ASP A 100 -4.17 -13.01 5.84
C ASP A 100 -5.40 -13.91 5.65
N ALA A 101 -5.23 -15.08 5.03
CA ALA A 101 -6.25 -16.12 4.91
C ALA A 101 -5.87 -17.45 5.58
N ASN A 102 -4.95 -17.42 6.54
CA ASN A 102 -4.47 -18.59 7.28
C ASN A 102 -4.85 -18.57 8.78
N THR A 103 -5.78 -17.70 9.18
CA THR A 103 -6.32 -17.68 10.56
C THR A 103 -7.68 -18.36 10.64
N GLY A 104 -7.81 -19.40 11.48
CA GLY A 104 -9.05 -20.14 11.75
C GLY A 104 -9.33 -21.25 10.73
N LYS A 105 -9.59 -20.86 9.47
CA LYS A 105 -9.70 -21.78 8.33
C LYS A 105 -8.88 -21.23 7.17
N ARG A 106 -8.08 -22.09 6.56
CA ARG A 106 -7.20 -21.72 5.45
C ARG A 106 -8.00 -21.48 4.16
N GLY A 107 -7.70 -20.37 3.50
CA GLY A 107 -8.20 -20.04 2.17
C GLY A 107 -9.19 -18.89 2.18
N TYR A 108 -9.50 -18.42 0.98
CA TYR A 108 -10.27 -17.21 0.75
C TYR A 108 -11.75 -17.46 0.54
N ASN A 109 -12.20 -18.72 0.67
CA ASN A 109 -13.51 -19.14 0.18
C ASN A 109 -14.55 -19.20 1.31
N ASN A 110 -15.81 -19.00 0.94
CA ASN A 110 -16.94 -19.35 1.79
C ASN A 110 -17.03 -20.88 1.93
N ASP A 111 -17.46 -21.36 3.09
CA ASP A 111 -17.76 -22.76 3.26
C ASP A 111 -19.20 -23.11 2.90
N ILE A 112 -19.42 -24.38 2.54
CA ILE A 112 -20.71 -24.85 2.04
C ILE A 112 -21.81 -24.82 3.11
N GLU A 113 -21.40 -24.80 4.39
CA GLU A 113 -22.31 -24.76 5.54
C GLU A 113 -22.69 -23.33 5.94
N GLY A 114 -22.06 -22.31 5.34
CA GLY A 114 -22.28 -20.90 5.68
C GLY A 114 -21.75 -20.50 7.05
N LYS A 115 -20.86 -21.30 7.65
CA LYS A 115 -20.24 -21.04 8.97
C LYS A 115 -18.95 -20.26 8.86
N TRP A 116 -18.30 -20.29 7.70
CA TRP A 116 -17.10 -19.54 7.40
C TRP A 116 -17.31 -18.75 6.12
N LEU A 117 -17.55 -17.45 6.25
CA LEU A 117 -17.90 -16.56 5.14
C LEU A 117 -16.75 -15.59 4.85
N TYR A 118 -15.64 -16.12 4.34
CA TYR A 118 -14.44 -15.32 4.09
C TYR A 118 -14.51 -14.46 2.83
N GLU A 119 -15.14 -14.93 1.76
CA GLU A 119 -15.31 -14.15 0.52
C GLU A 119 -16.14 -12.89 0.80
N ASP A 120 -17.12 -13.02 1.70
CA ASP A 120 -18.03 -11.94 2.08
C ASP A 120 -17.39 -10.91 3.03
N PHE A 121 -16.23 -11.22 3.62
CA PHE A 121 -15.51 -10.30 4.50
C PHE A 121 -14.89 -9.12 3.73
N PHE A 122 -14.64 -9.28 2.42
CA PHE A 122 -14.05 -8.25 1.57
C PHE A 122 -15.02 -7.15 1.16
#